data_AF-A0A8J4H0Z1-F1
#
_entry.id   AF-A0A8J4H0Z1-F1
#
_cell.length_a   1.000
_cell.length_b   1.000
_cell.length_c   1.000
_cell.angle_alpha   90.00
_cell.angle_beta   90.00
_cell.angle_gamma   90.00
#
_symmetry.space_group_name_H-M   'P 1'
#
loop_
_entity.id
_entity.type
_entity.pdbx_description
1 polymer ?
#
loop_
_entity_poly.entity_id
_entity_poly.type
_entity_poly.pdbx_seq_one_letter_code
_entity_poly.pdbx_strand_id
1 'polypeptide(L)'
;MELNELGKLYKMIKRYYPNFDTTPDAMRDAHRFLRDIAYEDAVRNVEQHIKTRSFWPTIAEIRGTVQAPTERHIPNVVETKLMLDSYRSIESTGPTPEQRERVRRIGRSV
;
A
#
# COMPACT_ATOMS: atom_id res chain seq x y z
N MET A 1 1.86 16.11 -13.98
CA MET A 1 2.33 17.45 -13.63
C MET A 1 3.36 17.94 -14.64
N GLU A 2 3.46 19.25 -14.80
CA GLU A 2 4.42 19.93 -15.66
C GLU A 2 5.83 19.98 -15.03
N LEU A 3 6.87 20.22 -15.84
CA LEU A 3 8.26 20.30 -15.33
C LEU A 3 8.47 21.43 -14.30
N ASN A 4 7.77 22.56 -14.47
CA ASN A 4 7.82 23.66 -13.51
C ASN A 4 7.23 23.25 -12.15
N GLU A 5 6.12 22.51 -12.17
CA GLU A 5 5.47 21.98 -10.97
C GLU A 5 6.38 20.97 -10.26
N LEU A 6 7.02 20.08 -11.02
CA LEU A 6 8.01 19.15 -10.48
C LEU A 6 9.18 19.89 -9.82
N GLY A 7 9.64 21.01 -10.38
CA GLY A 7 10.67 21.85 -9.78
C GLY A 7 10.25 22.46 -8.44
N LYS A 8 8.99 22.90 -8.31
CA LYS A 8 8.44 23.36 -7.02
C LYS A 8 8.41 22.22 -6.00
N LEU A 9 8.00 21.02 -6.42
CA LEU A 9 7.98 19.83 -5.57
C LEU A 9 9.39 19.46 -5.09
N TYR A 10 10.38 19.44 -5.99
CA TYR A 10 11.77 19.11 -5.65
C TYR A 10 12.39 20.14 -4.72
N LYS A 11 12.08 21.42 -4.90
CA LYS A 11 12.49 22.49 -3.98
C LYS A 11 11.91 22.27 -2.57
N MET A 12 10.66 21.80 -2.48
CA MET A 12 10.04 21.44 -1.20
C MET A 12 10.77 20.27 -0.54
N ILE A 13 11.05 19.19 -1.29
CA ILE A 13 11.78 18.02 -0.77
C ILE A 13 13.19 18.42 -0.28
N LYS A 14 13.95 19.18 -1.09
CA LYS A 14 15.30 19.64 -0.75
C LYS A 14 15.36 20.46 0.54
N ARG A 15 14.30 21.22 0.86
CA ARG A 15 14.20 22.00 2.10
C ARG A 15 14.23 21.12 3.35
N TYR A 16 13.63 19.94 3.30
CA TYR A 16 13.60 18.99 4.43
C TYR A 16 14.73 17.95 4.35
N TYR A 17 15.26 17.70 3.16
CA TYR A 17 16.34 16.74 2.90
C TYR A 17 17.50 17.40 2.18
N PRO A 18 18.49 17.97 2.90
CA PRO A 18 19.58 18.75 2.31
C PRO A 18 20.42 17.99 1.27
N ASN A 19 20.52 16.67 1.39
CA ASN A 19 21.30 15.82 0.48
C ASN A 19 20.49 15.32 -0.74
N PHE A 20 19.23 15.74 -0.89
CA PHE A 20 18.39 15.33 -2.01
C PHE A 20 18.92 15.87 -3.34
N ASP A 21 18.90 15.04 -4.38
CA ASP A 21 19.38 15.43 -5.71
C ASP A 21 18.31 16.28 -6.45
N THR A 22 18.71 17.49 -6.84
CA THR A 22 17.88 18.43 -7.60
C THR A 22 18.54 18.85 -8.90
N THR A 23 19.47 18.04 -9.42
CA THR A 23 20.07 18.30 -10.72
C THR A 23 19.01 18.24 -11.83
N PRO A 24 19.18 19.02 -12.93
CA PRO A 24 18.23 19.04 -14.03
C PRO A 24 18.01 17.66 -14.66
N ASP A 25 19.05 16.83 -14.71
CA ASP A 25 18.97 15.48 -15.32
C ASP A 25 18.14 14.54 -14.43
N ALA A 26 18.39 14.53 -13.11
CA ALA A 26 17.57 13.76 -12.16
C ALA A 26 16.09 14.18 -12.21
N MET A 27 15.82 15.47 -12.37
CA MET A 27 14.45 15.98 -12.52
C MET A 27 13.80 15.53 -13.84
N ARG A 28 14.53 15.55 -14.97
CA ARG A 28 14.01 15.08 -16.26
C ARG A 28 13.69 13.58 -16.21
N ASP A 29 14.56 12.80 -15.57
CA ASP A 29 14.35 11.36 -15.43
C ASP A 29 13.13 11.06 -14.56
N ALA A 30 12.98 11.75 -13.44
CA ALA A 30 11.80 11.61 -12.59
C ALA A 30 10.52 12.10 -13.27
N HIS A 31 10.58 13.15 -14.09
CA HIS A 31 9.41 13.68 -14.82
C HIS A 31 8.75 12.63 -15.70
N ARG A 32 9.52 11.73 -16.31
CA ARG A 32 9.00 10.61 -17.11
C ARG A 32 7.99 9.76 -16.33
N PHE A 33 8.18 9.64 -15.02
CA PHE A 33 7.36 8.84 -14.11
C PHE A 33 6.38 9.64 -13.26
N LEU A 34 6.39 10.98 -13.34
CA LEU A 34 5.54 11.86 -12.52
C LEU A 34 4.64 12.77 -13.37
N ARG A 35 4.77 12.73 -14.69
CA ARG A 35 3.96 13.55 -15.61
C ARG A 35 2.47 13.23 -15.57
N ASP A 36 2.08 12.02 -15.20
CA ASP A 36 0.71 11.52 -15.16
C ASP A 36 -0.03 11.75 -13.84
N ILE A 37 0.66 12.18 -12.77
CA ILE A 37 0.04 12.52 -11.49
C ILE A 37 -0.23 14.02 -11.39
N ALA A 38 -1.32 14.41 -10.70
CA ALA A 38 -1.60 15.80 -10.39
C ALA A 38 -0.56 16.35 -9.39
N TYR A 39 -0.24 17.64 -9.51
CA TYR A 39 0.75 18.28 -8.64
C TYR A 39 0.31 18.27 -7.18
N GLU A 40 -0.96 18.55 -6.92
CA GLU A 40 -1.57 18.60 -5.59
C GLU A 40 -1.50 17.24 -4.88
N ASP A 41 -1.76 16.16 -5.61
CA ASP A 41 -1.67 14.80 -5.08
C ASP A 41 -0.22 14.46 -4.70
N ALA A 42 0.74 14.82 -5.55
CA ALA A 42 2.16 14.63 -5.28
C ALA A 42 2.63 15.40 -4.04
N VAL A 43 2.19 16.66 -3.90
CA VAL A 43 2.48 17.47 -2.70
C VAL A 43 1.93 16.80 -1.45
N ARG A 44 0.66 16.38 -1.46
CA ARG A 44 0.03 15.71 -0.32
C ARG A 44 0.79 14.44 0.07
N ASN A 45 1.21 13.63 -0.89
CA ASN A 45 1.96 12.40 -0.63
C ASN A 45 3.33 12.69 -0.01
N VAL A 46 4.05 13.69 -0.54
CA VAL A 46 5.35 14.10 -0.01
C VAL A 46 5.21 14.67 1.41
N GLU A 47 4.18 15.47 1.69
CA GLU A 47 3.92 15.99 3.04
C GLU A 47 3.67 14.85 4.06
N GLN A 48 2.93 13.82 3.67
CA GLN A 48 2.72 12.64 4.52
C GLN A 48 4.02 11.86 4.73
N HIS A 49 4.85 11.74 3.69
CA HIS A 49 6.15 11.10 3.78
C HIS A 49 7.09 11.85 4.74
N ILE A 50 7.17 13.18 4.63
CA ILE A 50 8.01 14.02 5.50
C ILE A 50 7.66 13.85 6.97
N LYS A 51 6.38 13.65 7.31
CA LYS A 51 5.91 13.44 8.68
C LYS A 51 6.31 12.10 9.26
N THR A 52 6.53 11.09 8.42
CA THR A 52 6.65 9.68 8.85
C THR A 52 8.03 9.09 8.61
N ARG A 53 8.84 9.68 7.72
CA ARG A 53 10.10 9.08 7.24
C ARG A 53 11.26 10.08 7.30
N SER A 54 12.40 9.60 7.79
CA SER A 54 13.64 10.37 7.90
C SER A 54 14.43 10.50 6.59
N PHE A 55 14.13 9.66 5.59
CA PHE A 55 14.78 9.68 4.29
C PHE A 55 13.90 10.34 3.23
N TRP A 56 14.51 10.89 2.18
CA TRP A 56 13.77 11.53 1.09
C TRP A 56 12.85 10.53 0.36
N PRO A 57 11.71 11.00 -0.17
CA PRO A 57 10.77 10.14 -0.86
C PRO A 57 11.33 9.64 -2.19
N THR A 58 11.01 8.39 -2.51
CA THR A 58 11.22 7.76 -3.81
C THR A 58 10.10 8.15 -4.79
N ILE A 59 10.30 7.90 -6.09
CA ILE A 59 9.27 8.14 -7.13
C ILE A 59 7.94 7.43 -6.78
N ALA A 60 8.01 6.20 -6.26
CA ALA A 60 6.81 5.45 -5.86
C ALA A 60 6.07 6.12 -4.70
N GLU A 61 6.80 6.65 -3.72
CA GLU A 61 6.21 7.37 -2.58
C GLU A 61 5.62 8.72 -3.01
N ILE A 62 6.24 9.43 -3.96
CA ILE A 62 5.70 10.67 -4.53
C ILE A 62 4.40 10.41 -5.29
N ARG A 63 4.36 9.35 -6.12
CA ARG A 63 3.14 8.93 -6.82
C ARG A 63 2.05 8.52 -5.83
N GLY A 64 2.45 8.03 -4.67
CA GLY A 64 1.57 7.36 -3.74
C GLY A 64 1.04 6.05 -4.33
N THR A 65 0.34 5.28 -3.51
CA THR A 65 -0.49 4.20 -4.03
C THR A 65 -1.64 4.83 -4.81
N VAL A 66 -1.50 4.96 -6.13
CA VAL A 66 -2.64 4.90 -7.07
C VAL A 66 -3.15 3.45 -7.13
N GLN A 67 -3.17 2.76 -5.99
CA GLN A 67 -4.13 1.69 -5.82
C GLN A 67 -5.39 2.46 -5.44
N ALA A 68 -6.46 2.30 -6.23
CA ALA A 68 -7.79 2.71 -5.83
C ALA A 68 -7.93 2.45 -4.33
N PRO A 69 -8.59 3.34 -3.56
CA PRO A 69 -8.85 3.04 -2.17
C PRO A 69 -9.46 1.64 -2.16
N THR A 70 -8.67 0.64 -1.79
CA THR A 70 -9.22 -0.51 -1.13
C THR A 70 -9.66 0.17 0.14
N GLU A 71 -10.90 0.65 0.13
CA GLU A 71 -11.61 0.99 1.35
C GLU A 71 -11.21 -0.14 2.26
N ARG A 72 -10.37 0.17 3.26
CA ARG A 72 -10.16 -0.76 4.35
C ARG A 72 -11.53 -0.80 4.97
N HIS A 73 -12.35 -1.70 4.47
CA HIS A 73 -13.67 -1.94 4.99
C HIS A 73 -13.41 -2.50 6.37
N ILE A 74 -13.48 -1.63 7.37
CA ILE A 74 -13.46 -2.02 8.76
C ILE A 74 -14.87 -2.54 8.99
N PRO A 75 -15.09 -3.86 9.05
CA PRO A 75 -16.42 -4.40 9.19
C PRO A 75 -17.05 -3.84 10.45
N ASN A 76 -18.31 -3.45 10.36
CA ASN A 76 -19.05 -2.99 11.53
C ASN A 76 -19.29 -4.16 12.50
N VAL A 77 -19.81 -3.86 13.70
CA VAL A 77 -20.05 -4.86 14.74
C VAL A 77 -20.97 -6.00 14.27
N VAL A 78 -21.93 -5.70 13.39
CA VAL A 78 -22.89 -6.69 12.86
C VAL A 78 -22.20 -7.64 11.90
N GLU A 79 -21.42 -7.11 10.95
CA GLU A 79 -20.66 -7.91 9.99
C GLU A 79 -19.61 -8.78 10.69
N THR A 80 -18.95 -8.22 11.69
CA THR A 80 -17.97 -8.97 12.51
C THR A 80 -18.65 -10.13 13.24
N LYS A 81 -19.86 -9.93 13.79
CA LYS A 81 -20.63 -11.00 14.43
C LYS A 81 -21.03 -12.10 13.45
N LEU A 82 -21.53 -11.74 12.27
CA LEU A 82 -21.90 -12.70 11.22
C LEU A 82 -20.70 -13.54 10.76
N MET A 83 -19.54 -12.90 10.62
CA MET A 83 -18.30 -13.58 10.27
C MET A 83 -17.90 -14.58 11.36
N LEU A 84 -17.94 -14.19 12.64
CA LEU A 84 -17.68 -15.09 13.78
C LEU A 84 -18.66 -16.27 13.85
N ASP A 85 -19.95 -16.04 13.59
CA ASP A 85 -20.96 -17.10 13.57
C ASP A 85 -20.73 -18.09 12.43
N SER A 86 -20.28 -17.60 11.26
CA SER A 86 -19.90 -18.48 10.15
C SER A 86 -18.73 -19.39 10.52
N TYR A 87 -17.71 -18.87 11.22
CA TYR A 87 -16.60 -19.71 11.71
C TYR A 87 -17.04 -20.73 12.75
N ARG A 88 -17.92 -20.36 13.68
CA ARG A 88 -18.50 -21.30 14.66
C ARG A 88 -19.28 -22.43 13.98
N SER A 89 -19.98 -22.13 12.89
CA SER A 89 -20.70 -23.14 12.11
C SER A 89 -19.76 -24.12 11.40
N ILE A 90 -18.59 -23.64 10.97
CA ILE A 90 -17.52 -24.46 10.36
C ILE A 90 -16.82 -25.31 11.44
N GLU A 91 -16.54 -24.75 12.62
CA GLU A 91 -15.97 -25.49 13.75
C GLU A 91 -16.93 -26.57 14.28
N SER A 92 -18.24 -26.33 14.23
CA SER A 92 -19.28 -27.32 14.55
C SER A 92 -19.33 -28.47 13.55
N THR A 93 -18.84 -28.28 12.33
CA THR A 93 -18.66 -29.32 11.31
C THR A 93 -17.19 -29.72 11.25
N GLY A 94 -16.62 -30.08 12.40
CA GLY A 94 -15.33 -30.77 12.45
C GLY A 94 -15.31 -31.93 11.42
N PRO A 95 -14.13 -32.32 10.89
CA PRO A 95 -14.04 -33.23 9.75
C PRO A 95 -14.86 -34.49 10.01
N THR A 96 -15.70 -34.87 9.05
CA THR A 96 -16.58 -36.03 9.17
C THR A 96 -15.74 -37.29 9.41
N PRO A 97 -16.30 -38.35 10.05
CA PRO A 97 -15.58 -39.59 10.29
C PRO A 97 -14.86 -40.14 9.04
N GLU A 98 -15.47 -39.99 7.87
CA GLU A 98 -14.90 -40.39 6.57
C GLU A 98 -13.68 -39.55 6.16
N GLN A 99 -13.74 -38.22 6.35
CA GLN A 99 -12.61 -37.32 6.07
C GLN A 99 -11.42 -37.60 7.00
N ARG A 100 -11.68 -37.92 8.27
CA ARG A 100 -10.64 -38.31 9.25
C ARG A 100 -9.97 -39.62 8.84
N GLU A 101 -10.75 -40.61 8.42
CA GLU A 101 -10.21 -41.90 8.00
C GLU A 101 -9.41 -41.80 6.69
N ARG A 102 -9.81 -40.91 5.77
CA ARG A 102 -9.06 -40.62 4.53
C ARG A 102 -7.67 -40.04 4.84
N VAL A 103 -7.59 -39.07 5.75
CA VAL A 103 -6.30 -38.48 6.19
C VAL A 103 -5.44 -39.54 6.90
N ARG A 104 -6.04 -40.37 7.75
CA ARG A 104 -5.33 -41.46 8.43
C ARG A 104 -4.74 -42.50 7.46
N ARG A 105 -5.44 -42.78 6.35
CA ARG A 105 -4.95 -43.69 5.31
C ARG A 105 -3.74 -43.12 4.57
N ILE A 106 -3.78 -41.83 4.23
CA ILE A 106 -2.67 -41.13 3.56
C ILE A 106 -1.43 -41.11 4.46
N GLY A 107 -1.59 -40.82 5.76
CA GLY A 107 -0.48 -40.82 6.72
C GLY A 107 0.09 -42.19 7.06
N ARG A 108 -0.59 -43.29 6.71
CA ARG A 108 -0.09 -44.67 6.85
C ARG A 108 0.62 -45.19 5.60
N SER A 109 0.48 -44.50 4.47
CA SER A 109 1.13 -44.84 3.20
C SER A 109 2.44 -44.10 2.93
N VAL A 110 2.88 -43.26 3.88
CA VAL A 110 4.16 -42.56 3.90
C VAL A 110 5.00 -43.16 5.03
#